data_AF-A0A9D6V4J9-F1
#
_entry.id   AF-A0A9D6V4J9-F1
#
_cell.length_a   1.000
_cell.length_b   1.000
_cell.length_c   1.000
_cell.angle_alpha   90.00
_cell.angle_beta   90.00
_cell.angle_gamma   90.00
#
_symmetry.space_group_name_H-M   'P 1'
#
loop_
_entity.id
_entity.type
_entity.pdbx_description
1 polymer ?
#
loop_
_entity_poly.entity_id
_entity_poly.type
_entity_poly.pdbx_seq_one_letter_code
_entity_poly.pdbx_strand_id
1 'polypeptide(L)'
;MYSWHNLERRTSIILRAVLVGIVFSLCWSLPLSALENPGGKMQTVSVTLGAKTIRATLANTPQSRIQGLLGWTSIDEDSGMLLDFIADTNSAVHMQGMKFPIDAIWVDSKDEIKVIYREIQPDKGLVYPSMVPCRYCLEVKAGFCKKYGVQIGQKVRFAE
;
A
#
# COMPACT_ATOMS: atom_id res chain seq x y z
N MET A 1 16.90 9.40 71.58
CA MET A 1 16.31 8.21 70.93
C MET A 1 15.58 8.67 69.67
N TYR A 2 16.35 9.02 68.63
CA TYR A 2 15.85 9.68 67.42
C TYR A 2 15.32 8.64 66.42
N SER A 3 14.18 8.98 65.85
CA SER A 3 13.30 8.18 64.98
C SER A 3 14.01 7.56 63.76
N TRP A 4 14.31 6.26 63.84
CA TRP A 4 14.79 5.44 62.71
C TRP A 4 13.66 5.01 61.76
N HIS A 5 12.40 5.02 62.21
CA HIS A 5 11.25 4.57 61.42
C HIS A 5 10.76 5.56 60.34
N ASN A 6 11.21 6.82 60.38
CA ASN A 6 10.81 7.84 59.39
C ASN A 6 11.72 7.88 58.16
N LEU A 7 12.91 7.26 58.21
CA LEU A 7 13.88 7.30 57.11
C LEU A 7 13.59 6.23 56.05
N GLU A 8 13.13 5.04 56.44
CA GLU A 8 12.79 3.94 55.53
C GLU A 8 11.48 4.17 54.75
N ARG A 9 10.50 4.85 55.36
CA ARG A 9 9.26 5.22 54.66
C ARG A 9 9.48 6.28 53.59
N ARG A 10 10.39 7.24 53.83
CA ARG A 10 10.72 8.32 52.89
C ARG A 10 11.54 7.82 51.70
N THR A 11 12.45 6.87 51.91
CA THR A 11 13.25 6.30 50.82
C THR A 11 12.42 5.43 49.87
N SER A 12 11.42 4.66 50.36
CA SER A 12 10.56 3.83 49.51
C SER A 12 9.59 4.62 48.61
N ILE A 13 9.11 5.79 49.05
CA ILE A 13 8.22 6.66 48.28
C ILE A 13 9.00 7.40 47.18
N ILE A 14 10.22 7.83 47.48
CA ILE A 14 11.11 8.50 46.51
C ILE A 14 11.58 7.49 45.44
N LEU A 15 11.89 6.24 45.82
CA LEU A 15 12.27 5.19 44.86
C LEU A 15 11.12 4.76 43.92
N ARG A 16 9.86 4.79 44.38
CA ARG A 16 8.68 4.51 43.53
C ARG A 16 8.33 5.67 42.58
N ALA A 17 8.58 6.92 42.98
CA ALA A 17 8.34 8.08 42.14
C ALA A 17 9.39 8.25 41.02
N VAL A 18 10.64 7.87 41.27
CA VAL A 18 11.74 7.96 40.27
C VAL A 18 11.59 6.92 39.15
N LEU A 19 11.09 5.72 39.44
CA LEU A 19 10.84 4.69 38.42
C LEU A 19 9.66 4.99 37.48
N VAL A 20 8.62 5.67 37.96
CA VAL A 20 7.46 6.09 37.13
C VAL A 20 7.84 7.28 36.23
N GLY A 21 8.70 8.18 36.70
CA GLY A 21 9.18 9.32 35.90
C GLY A 21 10.12 8.94 34.74
N ILE A 22 10.94 7.90 34.91
CA ILE A 22 11.91 7.46 33.88
C ILE A 22 11.19 6.77 32.70
N VAL A 23 10.16 5.96 32.97
CA VAL A 23 9.36 5.30 31.90
C VAL A 23 8.50 6.31 31.13
N PHE A 24 7.99 7.36 31.80
CA PHE A 24 7.25 8.45 31.14
C PHE A 24 8.16 9.35 30.29
N SER A 25 9.42 9.53 30.68
CA SER A 25 10.37 10.39 29.95
C SER A 25 11.01 9.68 28.74
N LEU A 26 11.19 8.35 28.80
CA LEU A 26 11.66 7.55 27.66
C LEU A 26 10.58 7.32 26.57
N CYS A 27 9.30 7.48 26.90
CA CYS A 27 8.20 7.35 25.94
C CYS A 27 7.79 8.68 25.28
N TRP A 28 8.24 9.82 25.80
CA TRP A 28 7.91 11.15 25.28
C TRP A 28 8.88 11.65 24.20
N SER A 29 10.03 11.00 24.07
CA SER A 29 11.11 11.41 23.16
C SER A 29 11.18 10.60 21.88
N LEU A 30 10.16 9.79 21.56
CA LEU A 30 9.97 9.36 20.18
C LEU A 30 9.36 10.53 19.41
N PRO A 31 10.11 11.20 18.52
CA PRO A 31 9.54 12.22 17.69
C PRO A 31 8.45 11.56 16.83
N LEU A 32 7.19 11.99 17.01
CA LEU A 32 6.04 11.49 16.25
C LEU A 32 6.27 11.59 14.72
N SER A 33 7.15 12.50 14.30
CA SER A 33 7.61 12.68 12.92
C SER A 33 8.39 11.49 12.35
N ALA A 34 8.83 10.51 13.14
CA ALA A 34 9.41 9.28 12.61
C ALA A 34 8.36 8.32 12.01
N LEU A 35 7.08 8.49 12.33
CA LEU A 35 5.98 7.67 11.80
C LEU A 35 5.31 8.31 10.57
N GLU A 36 5.48 9.61 10.36
CA GLU A 36 4.94 10.33 9.21
C GLU A 36 6.04 10.61 8.20
N ASN A 37 6.03 9.85 7.11
CA ASN A 37 6.72 10.22 5.87
C ASN A 37 5.64 10.57 4.83
N PRO A 38 5.00 11.76 4.89
CA PRO A 38 3.83 12.07 4.08
C PRO A 38 4.20 12.44 2.63
N GLY A 39 5.48 12.36 2.27
CA GLY A 39 6.01 12.84 0.99
C GLY A 39 7.15 12.01 0.43
N GLY A 40 7.31 10.75 0.86
CA GLY A 40 8.26 9.84 0.24
C GLY A 40 7.97 9.76 -1.25
N LYS A 41 8.97 10.03 -2.10
CA LYS A 41 8.86 9.86 -3.56
C LYS A 41 8.25 8.49 -3.83
N MET A 42 7.08 8.46 -4.48
CA MET A 42 6.45 7.22 -4.88
C MET A 42 7.43 6.46 -5.77
N GLN A 43 7.83 5.27 -5.33
CA GLN A 43 8.72 4.42 -6.10
C GLN A 43 8.03 4.00 -7.40
N THR A 44 8.80 3.83 -8.47
CA THR A 44 8.29 3.35 -9.75
C THR A 44 8.93 2.02 -10.09
N VAL A 45 8.16 1.10 -10.64
CA VAL A 45 8.60 -0.21 -11.11
C VAL A 45 8.34 -0.31 -12.59
N SER A 46 9.30 -0.80 -13.37
CA SER A 46 9.11 -1.13 -14.77
C SER A 46 8.36 -2.45 -14.89
N VAL A 47 7.21 -2.45 -15.58
CA VAL A 47 6.36 -3.63 -15.73
C VAL A 47 6.22 -3.96 -17.21
N THR A 48 6.64 -5.17 -17.58
CA THR A 48 6.52 -5.68 -18.96
C THR A 48 5.38 -6.69 -19.07
N LEU A 49 4.45 -6.41 -19.99
CA LEU A 49 3.29 -7.23 -20.33
C LEU A 49 3.34 -7.55 -21.82
N GLY A 50 3.63 -8.80 -22.16
CA GLY A 50 3.86 -9.19 -23.55
C GLY A 50 5.00 -8.38 -24.17
N ALA A 51 4.71 -7.61 -25.22
CA ALA A 51 5.70 -6.78 -25.93
C ALA A 51 5.79 -5.32 -25.39
N LYS A 52 4.96 -4.94 -24.40
CA LYS A 52 4.89 -3.56 -23.90
C LYS A 52 5.49 -3.46 -22.50
N THR A 53 6.36 -2.47 -22.29
CA THR A 53 6.85 -2.07 -20.97
C THR A 53 6.26 -0.73 -20.59
N ILE A 54 5.81 -0.60 -19.34
CA ILE A 54 5.30 0.65 -18.75
C ILE A 54 6.04 0.96 -17.44
N ARG A 55 5.96 2.21 -16.98
CA ARG A 55 6.38 2.59 -15.63
C ARG A 55 5.18 2.66 -14.71
N ALA A 56 5.13 1.77 -13.72
CA ALA A 56 4.06 1.73 -12.74
C ALA A 56 4.48 2.42 -11.45
N THR A 57 3.67 3.33 -10.95
CA THR A 57 3.80 3.89 -9.59
C THR A 57 3.49 2.78 -8.57
N LEU A 58 4.39 2.52 -7.62
CA LEU A 58 4.22 1.45 -6.63
C LEU A 58 3.41 1.93 -5.43
N ALA A 59 2.32 1.23 -5.15
CA ALA A 59 1.50 1.38 -3.95
C ALA A 59 1.62 0.12 -3.08
N ASN A 60 2.60 0.10 -2.18
CA ASN A 60 2.93 -1.05 -1.33
C ASN A 60 2.56 -0.86 0.16
N THR A 61 2.04 0.31 0.54
CA THR A 61 1.51 0.57 1.89
C THR A 61 -0.02 0.52 1.90
N PRO A 62 -0.67 0.24 3.05
CA PRO A 62 -2.13 0.28 3.13
C PRO A 62 -2.72 1.61 2.66
N GLN A 63 -2.11 2.74 3.05
CA GLN A 63 -2.56 4.08 2.69
C GLN A 63 -2.40 4.35 1.20
N SER A 64 -1.26 3.98 0.60
CA SER A 64 -1.04 4.16 -0.85
C SER A 64 -1.97 3.29 -1.68
N ARG A 65 -2.28 2.06 -1.24
CA ARG A 65 -3.25 1.20 -1.92
C ARG A 65 -4.68 1.74 -1.86
N ILE A 66 -5.09 2.27 -0.71
CA ILE A 66 -6.41 2.92 -0.55
C ILE A 66 -6.49 4.18 -1.41
N GLN A 67 -5.42 4.98 -1.45
CA GLN A 67 -5.36 6.16 -2.30
C GLN A 67 -5.46 5.76 -3.77
N GLY A 68 -4.72 4.74 -4.21
CA GLY A 68 -4.69 4.29 -5.59
C GLY A 68 -4.52 5.47 -6.55
N LEU A 69 -5.34 5.48 -7.61
CA LEU A 69 -5.42 6.56 -8.59
C LEU A 69 -6.40 7.70 -8.19
N LEU A 70 -6.91 7.73 -6.95
CA LEU A 70 -7.81 8.81 -6.52
C LEU A 70 -7.08 10.16 -6.60
N GLY A 71 -7.81 11.18 -7.05
CA GLY A 71 -7.27 12.52 -7.30
C GLY A 71 -6.65 12.71 -8.67
N TRP A 72 -6.24 11.63 -9.35
CA TRP A 72 -5.71 11.70 -10.72
C TRP A 72 -6.82 12.08 -11.70
N THR A 73 -6.48 12.82 -12.74
CA THR A 73 -7.40 13.21 -13.82
C THR A 73 -7.27 12.33 -15.06
N SER A 74 -6.13 11.67 -15.24
CA SER A 74 -5.86 10.73 -16.33
C SER A 74 -4.64 9.86 -16.01
N ILE A 75 -4.42 8.83 -16.82
CA ILE A 75 -3.19 8.05 -16.85
C ILE A 75 -2.68 7.92 -18.30
N ASP A 76 -1.36 8.09 -18.46
CA ASP A 76 -0.69 8.00 -19.75
C ASP A 76 -0.59 6.56 -20.24
N GLU A 77 -0.37 6.36 -21.54
CA GLU A 77 -0.30 5.02 -22.13
C GLU A 77 0.90 4.18 -21.65
N ASP A 78 1.98 4.85 -21.24
CA ASP A 78 3.23 4.23 -20.78
C ASP A 78 3.36 4.23 -19.25
N SER A 79 2.25 4.53 -18.57
CA SER A 79 2.18 4.67 -17.12
C SER A 79 1.14 3.72 -16.52
N GLY A 80 1.37 3.34 -15.28
CA GLY A 80 0.46 2.48 -14.51
C GLY A 80 0.52 2.78 -13.02
N MET A 81 -0.28 2.05 -12.25
CA MET A 81 -0.12 1.91 -10.81
C MET A 81 -0.10 0.43 -10.45
N LEU A 82 0.88 0.02 -9.64
CA LEU A 82 1.03 -1.34 -9.15
C LEU A 82 0.66 -1.37 -7.66
N LEU A 83 -0.51 -1.92 -7.35
CA LEU A 83 -0.90 -2.22 -5.98
C LEU A 83 -0.23 -3.53 -5.57
N ASP A 84 0.69 -3.50 -4.60
CA ASP A 84 1.33 -4.70 -4.03
C ASP A 84 0.68 -5.04 -2.69
N PHE A 85 -0.01 -6.18 -2.64
CA PHE A 85 -0.67 -6.71 -1.45
C PHE A 85 0.27 -7.53 -0.55
N ILE A 86 1.58 -7.56 -0.85
CA ILE A 86 2.67 -8.20 -0.10
C ILE A 86 2.68 -9.74 -0.24
N ALA A 87 1.50 -10.37 -0.25
CA ALA A 87 1.34 -11.81 -0.42
C ALA A 87 0.09 -12.11 -1.27
N ASP A 88 -0.01 -13.34 -1.78
CA ASP A 88 -1.20 -13.80 -2.51
C ASP A 88 -2.43 -13.78 -1.59
N THR A 89 -3.44 -13.02 -1.98
CA THR A 89 -4.67 -12.85 -1.21
C THR A 89 -5.87 -12.63 -2.12
N ASN A 90 -7.06 -12.92 -1.62
CA ASN A 90 -8.31 -12.57 -2.29
C ASN A 90 -8.64 -11.10 -1.99
N SER A 91 -8.09 -10.20 -2.79
CA SER A 91 -8.37 -8.76 -2.72
C SER A 91 -9.34 -8.29 -3.81
N ALA A 92 -9.83 -7.07 -3.67
CA ALA A 92 -10.66 -6.39 -4.65
C ALA A 92 -10.28 -4.91 -4.74
N VAL A 93 -10.49 -4.31 -5.91
CA VAL A 93 -10.41 -2.86 -6.14
C VAL A 93 -11.81 -2.32 -6.43
N HIS A 94 -11.99 -1.01 -6.31
CA HIS A 94 -13.25 -0.32 -6.62
C HIS A 94 -12.97 0.93 -7.46
N MET A 95 -13.99 1.44 -8.14
CA MET A 95 -13.88 2.67 -8.94
C MET A 95 -14.56 3.88 -8.27
N GLN A 96 -14.98 3.75 -7.00
CA GLN A 96 -15.60 4.85 -6.26
C GLN A 96 -14.65 6.06 -6.13
N GLY A 97 -15.07 7.21 -6.65
CA GLY A 97 -14.29 8.46 -6.61
C GLY A 97 -13.28 8.64 -7.75
N MET A 98 -13.16 7.65 -8.65
CA MET A 98 -12.33 7.74 -9.85
C MET A 98 -12.91 8.71 -10.89
N LYS A 99 -12.04 9.28 -11.72
CA LYS A 99 -12.44 10.28 -12.75
C LYS A 99 -12.36 9.75 -14.19
N PHE A 100 -11.73 8.60 -14.40
CA PHE A 100 -11.49 8.02 -15.71
C PHE A 100 -11.52 6.49 -15.63
N PRO A 101 -11.82 5.79 -16.74
CA PRO A 101 -11.81 4.34 -16.78
C PRO A 101 -10.39 3.77 -16.85
N ILE A 102 -10.24 2.53 -16.38
CA ILE A 102 -8.97 1.79 -16.40
C ILE A 102 -9.17 0.36 -16.87
N ASP A 103 -8.07 -0.32 -17.19
CA ASP A 103 -8.03 -1.78 -17.12
C ASP A 103 -7.35 -2.16 -15.79
N ALA A 104 -7.89 -3.18 -15.10
CA ALA A 104 -7.33 -3.73 -13.88
C ALA A 104 -6.87 -5.18 -14.12
N ILE A 105 -5.59 -5.45 -13.88
CA ILE A 105 -4.91 -6.72 -14.18
C ILE A 105 -4.42 -7.34 -12.88
N TRP A 106 -5.01 -8.46 -12.47
CA TRP A 106 -4.60 -9.20 -11.29
C TRP A 106 -3.51 -10.21 -11.62
N VAL A 107 -2.42 -10.20 -10.85
CA VAL A 107 -1.22 -11.01 -11.06
C VAL A 107 -0.87 -11.75 -9.77
N ASP A 108 -0.61 -13.04 -9.86
CA ASP A 108 -0.18 -13.85 -8.72
C ASP A 108 1.31 -13.66 -8.37
N SER A 109 1.75 -14.21 -7.24
CA SER A 109 3.15 -14.19 -6.80
C SER A 109 4.13 -14.95 -7.71
N LYS A 110 3.62 -15.69 -8.70
CA LYS A 110 4.40 -16.37 -9.75
C LYS A 110 4.45 -15.52 -11.02
N ASP A 111 4.08 -14.25 -10.91
CA ASP A 111 4.04 -13.26 -11.98
C ASP A 111 3.13 -13.69 -13.15
N GLU A 112 2.04 -14.41 -12.89
CA GLU A 112 1.07 -14.82 -13.91
C GLU A 112 -0.23 -14.01 -13.80
N ILE A 113 -0.73 -13.52 -14.93
CA ILE A 113 -2.01 -12.82 -14.98
C ILE A 113 -3.15 -13.82 -14.72
N LYS A 114 -3.94 -13.59 -13.67
CA LYS A 114 -5.06 -14.47 -13.30
C LYS A 114 -6.41 -13.92 -13.72
N VAL A 115 -6.60 -12.61 -13.63
CA VAL A 115 -7.86 -11.94 -13.96
C VAL A 115 -7.59 -10.61 -14.64
N ILE A 116 -8.43 -10.25 -15.61
CA ILE A 116 -8.41 -8.95 -16.27
C ILE A 116 -9.82 -8.40 -16.28
N TYR A 117 -10.00 -7.21 -15.72
CA TYR A 117 -11.17 -6.38 -15.95
C TYR A 117 -10.80 -5.27 -16.92
N ARG A 118 -11.54 -5.15 -18.04
CA ARG A 118 -11.23 -4.20 -19.10
C ARG A 118 -12.21 -3.04 -19.08
N GLU A 119 -11.70 -1.85 -19.32
CA GLU A 119 -12.47 -0.61 -19.51
C GLU A 119 -13.50 -0.36 -18.40
N ILE A 120 -13.14 -0.69 -17.16
CA ILE A 120 -14.02 -0.50 -16.00
C ILE A 120 -14.24 1.00 -15.76
N GLN A 121 -15.50 1.38 -15.60
CA GLN A 121 -15.91 2.78 -15.54
C GLN A 121 -15.92 3.28 -14.09
N PRO A 122 -15.72 4.59 -13.85
CA PRO A 122 -16.07 5.22 -12.59
C PRO A 122 -17.50 4.85 -12.16
N ASP A 123 -17.64 4.33 -10.95
CA ASP A 123 -18.92 3.85 -10.43
C ASP A 123 -19.10 4.22 -8.95
N LYS A 124 -20.23 3.81 -8.37
CA LYS A 124 -20.55 4.01 -6.95
C LYS A 124 -20.86 2.67 -6.29
N GLY A 125 -19.82 1.87 -6.05
CA GLY A 125 -19.88 0.75 -5.11
C GLY A 125 -19.75 -0.63 -5.73
N LEU A 126 -19.37 -0.74 -7.01
CA LEU A 126 -18.94 -2.01 -7.56
C LEU A 126 -17.51 -2.30 -7.12
N VAL A 127 -17.22 -3.59 -6.97
CA VAL A 127 -15.89 -4.11 -6.66
C VAL A 127 -15.48 -5.10 -7.74
N TYR A 128 -14.18 -5.14 -8.00
CA TYR A 128 -13.56 -5.95 -9.04
C TYR A 128 -12.54 -6.89 -8.38
N PRO A 129 -12.98 -8.08 -7.93
CA PRO A 129 -12.15 -8.98 -7.14
C PRO A 129 -11.13 -9.74 -7.98
N SER A 130 -10.02 -10.11 -7.36
CA SER A 130 -8.99 -11.02 -7.91
C SER A 130 -9.51 -12.41 -8.28
N MET A 131 -10.68 -12.83 -7.76
CA MET A 131 -11.34 -14.14 -7.94
C MET A 131 -10.56 -15.35 -7.40
N VAL A 132 -9.23 -15.30 -7.43
CA VAL A 132 -8.27 -16.27 -6.90
C VAL A 132 -7.13 -15.51 -6.21
N PRO A 133 -6.35 -16.15 -5.32
CA PRO A 133 -5.27 -15.47 -4.63
C PRO A 133 -4.29 -14.82 -5.61
N CYS A 134 -4.12 -13.50 -5.49
CA CYS A 134 -3.19 -12.70 -6.28
C CYS A 134 -2.41 -11.76 -5.37
N ARG A 135 -1.16 -11.46 -5.74
CA ARG A 135 -0.31 -10.54 -4.99
C ARG A 135 -0.44 -9.10 -5.50
N TYR A 136 -0.65 -8.92 -6.80
CA TYR A 136 -0.64 -7.60 -7.42
C TYR A 136 -1.96 -7.29 -8.14
N CYS A 137 -2.32 -6.01 -8.13
CA CYS A 137 -3.26 -5.44 -9.11
C CYS A 137 -2.54 -4.32 -9.85
N LEU A 138 -2.38 -4.47 -11.17
CA LEU A 138 -1.84 -3.43 -12.03
C LEU A 138 -2.99 -2.68 -12.70
N GLU A 139 -3.06 -1.39 -12.43
CA GLU A 139 -4.02 -0.45 -13.00
C GLU A 139 -3.35 0.32 -14.15
N VAL A 140 -3.95 0.24 -15.34
CA VAL A 140 -3.44 0.88 -16.56
C VAL A 140 -4.56 1.60 -17.29
N LYS A 141 -4.20 2.41 -18.30
CA LYS A 141 -5.18 3.11 -19.14
C LYS A 141 -6.23 2.14 -19.69
N ALA A 142 -7.50 2.53 -19.69
CA ALA A 142 -8.57 1.76 -20.31
C ALA A 142 -8.24 1.38 -21.77
N GLY A 143 -8.49 0.11 -22.11
CA GLY A 143 -8.23 -0.43 -23.44
C GLY A 143 -6.78 -0.86 -23.68
N PHE A 144 -5.88 -0.69 -22.71
CA PHE A 144 -4.49 -1.14 -22.78
C PHE A 144 -4.40 -2.63 -23.09
N CYS A 145 -5.18 -3.47 -22.41
CA CYS A 145 -5.14 -4.91 -22.60
C CYS A 145 -5.55 -5.31 -24.01
N LYS A 146 -6.56 -4.64 -24.57
CA LYS A 146 -7.02 -4.85 -25.94
C LYS A 146 -5.95 -4.40 -26.95
N LYS A 147 -5.38 -3.21 -26.75
CA LYS A 147 -4.36 -2.61 -27.63
C LYS A 147 -3.10 -3.46 -27.74
N TYR A 148 -2.64 -4.01 -26.62
CA TYR A 148 -1.36 -4.74 -26.54
C TYR A 148 -1.51 -6.27 -26.44
N GLY A 149 -2.73 -6.80 -26.60
CA GLY A 149 -2.98 -8.25 -26.60
C GLY A 149 -2.69 -8.92 -25.26
N VAL A 150 -2.95 -8.23 -24.14
CA VAL A 150 -2.75 -8.76 -22.79
C VAL A 150 -3.87 -9.74 -22.42
N GLN A 151 -3.48 -10.93 -21.98
CA GLN A 151 -4.36 -12.07 -21.75
C GLN A 151 -4.03 -12.80 -20.44
N ILE A 152 -5.04 -13.45 -19.88
CA ILE A 152 -4.90 -14.34 -18.71
C ILE A 152 -3.92 -15.47 -19.04
N GLY A 153 -3.08 -15.84 -18.08
CA GLY A 153 -2.04 -16.86 -18.20
C GLY A 153 -0.69 -16.32 -18.71
N GLN A 154 -0.63 -15.08 -19.21
CA GLN A 154 0.64 -14.47 -19.59
C GLN A 154 1.51 -14.17 -18.37
N LYS A 155 2.83 -14.23 -18.56
CA LYS A 155 3.80 -13.78 -17.57
C LYS A 155 3.98 -12.27 -17.60
N VAL A 156 4.13 -11.70 -16.42
CA VAL A 156 4.52 -10.32 -16.18
C VAL A 156 5.98 -10.31 -15.76
N ARG A 157 6.75 -9.30 -16.16
CA ARG A 157 8.11 -9.10 -15.65
C ARG A 157 8.17 -7.77 -14.94
N PHE A 158 8.76 -7.78 -13.74
CA PHE A 158 9.04 -6.60 -12.95
C PHE A 158 10.54 -6.30 -12.98
N ALA A 159 10.90 -5.03 -13.12
CA ALA A 159 12.28 -4.54 -13.03
C ALA A 159 12.32 -3.21 -12.28
N GLU A 160 13.37 -3.02 -11.48
CA GLU A 160 13.64 -1.77 -10.75
C GLU A 160 14.22 -0.68 -11.65
#